data_AF-A0A7C3H054-F1
#
_entry.id   AF-A0A7C3H054-F1
#
_cell.length_a   1.000
_cell.length_b   1.000
_cell.length_c   1.000
_cell.angle_alpha   90.00
_cell.angle_beta   90.00
_cell.angle_gamma   90.00
#
_symmetry.space_group_name_H-M   'P 1'
#
loop_
_entity.id
_entity.type
_entity.pdbx_description
1 polymer ?
#
loop_
_entity_poly.entity_id
_entity_poly.type
_entity_poly.pdbx_seq_one_letter_code
_entity_poly.pdbx_strand_id
1 'polypeptide(L)'
;MKEQRRVETFPNEYPDRRYTIEIVNEEYTSVCPRTGLPDFGRIIIRYVPDKKVLELKALKFYFLQYRNMGIFYEHAVNRILDDLVASCEPHEMEVIGEFSTRGGMHSRVVVRYEKGEAERG
;
A
#
# COMPACT_ATOMS: atom_id res chain seq x y z
N MET A 1 21.18 4.19 4.84
CA MET A 1 20.89 3.83 3.43
C MET A 1 19.38 3.73 3.28
N LYS A 2 18.76 4.65 2.54
CA LYS A 2 17.33 4.55 2.19
C LYS A 2 17.22 3.55 1.05
N GLU A 3 16.94 2.29 1.37
CA GLU A 3 16.70 1.27 0.36
C GLU A 3 15.33 1.54 -0.26
N GLN A 4 15.35 2.25 -1.38
CA GLN A 4 14.15 2.70 -2.09
C GLN A 4 13.51 1.48 -2.76
N ARG A 5 12.52 0.88 -2.09
CA ARG A 5 11.76 -0.28 -2.56
C ARG A 5 10.67 0.17 -3.53
N ARG A 6 11.06 0.63 -4.71
CA ARG A 6 10.10 0.89 -5.79
C ARG A 6 9.51 -0.43 -6.28
N VAL A 7 8.19 -0.47 -6.41
CA VAL A 7 7.47 -1.59 -7.02
C VAL A 7 7.59 -1.45 -8.53
N GLU A 8 7.86 -2.55 -9.23
CA GLU A 8 7.91 -2.53 -10.69
C GLU A 8 6.54 -2.15 -11.27
N THR A 9 6.59 -1.48 -12.42
CA THR A 9 5.41 -0.97 -13.12
C THR A 9 5.53 -1.25 -14.61
N PHE A 10 4.41 -1.22 -15.31
CA PHE A 10 4.35 -1.23 -16.77
C PHE A 10 3.59 -0.02 -17.31
N PRO A 11 3.75 0.35 -18.60
CA PRO A 11 3.04 1.50 -19.19
C PRO A 11 1.52 1.34 -19.15
N ASN A 12 0.80 2.41 -18.84
CA ASN A 12 -0.64 2.48 -19.05
C ASN A 12 -0.94 2.67 -20.54
N GLU A 13 -1.65 1.73 -21.16
CA GLU A 13 -2.04 1.81 -22.58
C GLU A 13 -3.17 2.81 -22.85
N TYR A 14 -3.91 3.22 -21.82
CA TYR A 14 -5.05 4.15 -21.92
C TYR A 14 -4.89 5.37 -21.00
N PRO A 15 -3.82 6.18 -21.16
CA PRO A 15 -3.56 7.33 -20.27
C PRO A 15 -4.59 8.45 -20.41
N ASP A 16 -5.30 8.53 -21.55
CA ASP A 16 -6.29 9.56 -21.81
C ASP A 16 -7.66 9.27 -21.16
N ARG A 17 -7.81 8.14 -20.47
CA ARG A 17 -9.05 7.76 -19.78
C ARG A 17 -8.77 7.49 -18.31
N ARG A 18 -9.53 8.13 -17.43
CA ARG A 18 -9.54 7.77 -16.01
C ARG A 18 -10.29 6.46 -15.81
N TYR A 19 -9.64 5.50 -15.18
CA TYR A 19 -10.24 4.25 -14.73
C TYR A 19 -9.65 3.87 -13.36
N THR A 20 -10.43 3.18 -12.54
CA THR A 20 -9.99 2.75 -11.21
C THR A 20 -9.54 1.30 -11.26
N ILE A 21 -8.39 1.03 -10.65
CA ILE A 21 -7.92 -0.32 -10.37
C ILE A 21 -8.07 -0.56 -8.86
N GLU A 22 -8.69 -1.69 -8.49
CA GLU A 22 -8.71 -2.20 -7.11
C GLU A 22 -7.86 -3.48 -7.04
N ILE A 23 -6.92 -3.52 -6.10
CA ILE A 23 -6.10 -4.69 -5.80
C ILE A 23 -6.30 -5.04 -4.33
N VAL A 24 -6.65 -6.29 -4.05
CA VAL A 24 -6.83 -6.79 -2.69
C VAL A 24 -5.79 -7.87 -2.40
N ASN A 25 -5.00 -7.65 -1.36
CA ASN A 25 -4.13 -8.66 -0.76
C ASN A 25 -4.76 -9.17 0.53
N GLU A 26 -5.39 -10.34 0.47
CA GLU A 26 -6.04 -11.01 1.62
C GLU A 26 -5.04 -11.68 2.58
N GLU A 27 -3.76 -11.73 2.22
CA GLU A 27 -2.72 -12.49 2.94
C GLU A 27 -1.67 -11.56 3.57
N TYR A 28 -2.02 -10.29 3.87
CA TYR A 28 -1.06 -9.38 4.48
C TYR A 28 -0.71 -9.82 5.90
N THR A 29 0.58 -9.83 6.20
CA THR A 29 1.08 -10.12 7.54
C THR A 29 2.34 -9.34 7.87
N SER A 30 2.49 -8.98 9.14
CA SER A 30 3.67 -8.32 9.69
C SER A 30 3.93 -8.76 11.13
N VAL A 31 4.87 -8.13 11.83
CA VAL A 31 5.17 -8.44 13.24
C VAL A 31 4.85 -7.23 14.11
N CYS A 32 4.16 -7.47 15.22
CA CYS A 32 3.90 -6.43 16.21
C CYS A 32 5.22 -5.97 16.87
N PRO A 33 5.61 -4.68 16.79
CA PRO A 33 6.86 -4.19 17.39
C PRO A 33 6.96 -4.37 18.91
N ARG A 34 5.82 -4.53 19.59
CA ARG A 34 5.75 -4.61 21.06
C ARG A 34 5.82 -6.05 21.56
N THR A 35 5.09 -6.96 20.92
CA THR A 35 4.94 -8.33 21.42
C THR A 35 5.76 -9.35 20.63
N GLY A 36 6.23 -9.00 19.43
CA GLY A 36 6.89 -9.95 18.52
C GLY A 36 5.94 -10.98 17.90
N LEU A 37 4.64 -10.92 18.19
CA LEU A 37 3.64 -11.82 17.63
C LEU A 37 3.20 -11.35 16.24
N PRO A 38 2.88 -12.30 15.34
CA PRO A 38 2.43 -11.97 14.00
C PRO A 38 1.10 -11.21 14.01
N ASP A 39 1.03 -10.23 13.13
CA ASP A 39 -0.17 -9.48 12.77
C ASP A 39 -0.68 -9.95 11.43
N PHE A 40 -2.00 -10.07 11.31
CA PHE A 40 -2.68 -10.49 10.10
C PHE A 40 -3.72 -9.43 9.71
N GLY A 41 -3.99 -9.34 8.42
CA GLY A 41 -5.00 -8.46 7.88
C GLY A 41 -5.05 -8.55 6.37
N ARG A 42 -5.82 -7.64 5.77
CA ARG A 42 -5.82 -7.43 4.33
C ARG A 42 -5.48 -5.99 3.99
N ILE A 43 -4.84 -5.81 2.85
CA ILE A 43 -4.55 -4.50 2.27
C ILE A 43 -5.36 -4.36 0.98
N ILE A 44 -6.12 -3.28 0.87
CA ILE A 44 -6.88 -2.90 -0.32
C ILE A 44 -6.23 -1.64 -0.88
N ILE A 45 -5.84 -1.67 -2.14
CA ILE A 45 -5.29 -0.53 -2.88
C ILE A 45 -6.32 -0.17 -3.96
N ARG A 46 -6.79 1.07 -3.96
CA ARG A 46 -7.60 1.65 -5.03
C ARG A 46 -6.86 2.82 -5.61
N TYR A 47 -6.70 2.88 -6.93
CA TYR A 47 -6.02 4.02 -7.55
C TYR A 47 -6.47 4.25 -8.98
N VAL A 48 -6.28 5.48 -9.45
CA VAL A 48 -6.41 5.86 -10.86
C VAL A 48 -5.00 6.07 -11.41
N PRO A 49 -4.50 5.18 -12.29
CA PRO A 49 -3.15 5.31 -12.84
C PRO A 49 -3.04 6.56 -13.73
N ASP A 50 -1.84 7.14 -13.77
CA ASP A 50 -1.43 8.09 -14.81
C ASP A 50 -0.72 7.30 -15.93
N LYS A 51 0.59 7.46 -16.10
CA LYS A 51 1.37 6.78 -17.16
C LYS A 51 1.80 5.35 -16.84
N LYS A 52 1.70 4.93 -15.57
CA LYS A 52 2.24 3.65 -15.07
C LYS A 52 1.18 2.89 -14.29
N VAL A 53 1.17 1.58 -14.48
CA VAL A 53 0.33 0.62 -13.75
C VAL A 53 1.24 -0.28 -12.91
N LEU A 54 0.84 -0.56 -11.67
CA LEU A 54 1.56 -1.46 -10.76
C LEU A 54 1.59 -2.89 -11.31
N GLU A 55 2.76 -3.52 -11.31
CA GLU A 55 2.90 -4.93 -11.70
C GLU A 55 2.59 -5.86 -10.52
N LEU A 56 1.66 -6.81 -10.71
CA LEU A 56 1.09 -7.60 -9.62
C LEU A 56 2.11 -8.56 -8.97
N LYS A 57 3.03 -9.15 -9.74
CA LYS A 57 4.05 -10.04 -9.18
C LYS A 57 5.03 -9.27 -8.30
N ALA A 58 5.49 -8.10 -8.73
CA ALA A 58 6.34 -7.21 -7.96
C ALA A 58 5.63 -6.72 -6.70
N LEU A 59 4.34 -6.37 -6.80
CA LEU A 59 3.53 -5.97 -5.65
C LEU A 59 3.39 -7.10 -4.62
N LYS A 60 3.22 -8.36 -5.07
CA LYS A 60 3.27 -9.53 -4.19
C LYS A 60 4.59 -9.61 -3.43
N PHE A 61 5.73 -9.49 -4.13
CA PHE A 61 7.04 -9.55 -3.49
C PHE A 61 7.30 -8.36 -2.54
N TYR A 62 6.76 -7.18 -2.86
CA TYR A 62 6.77 -6.03 -1.96
C TYR A 62 6.06 -6.35 -0.63
N PHE A 63 4.85 -6.92 -0.67
CA PHE A 63 4.14 -7.30 0.55
C PHE A 63 4.84 -8.40 1.35
N LEU A 64 5.49 -9.37 0.68
CA LEU A 64 6.25 -10.43 1.37
C LEU A 64 7.37 -9.88 2.28
N GLN A 65 7.89 -8.67 1.99
CA GLN A 65 8.90 -8.04 2.82
C GLN A 65 8.38 -7.58 4.19
N TYR A 66 7.06 -7.46 4.37
CA TYR A 66 6.44 -7.07 5.64
C TYR A 66 6.35 -8.23 6.61
N ARG A 67 6.38 -9.49 6.14
CA ARG A 67 6.10 -10.70 6.93
C ARG A 67 6.89 -10.80 8.24
N ASN A 68 8.15 -10.39 8.22
CA ASN A 68 9.04 -10.40 9.39
C ASN A 68 9.39 -8.99 9.89
N MET A 69 8.68 -7.97 9.40
CA MET A 69 8.94 -6.57 9.73
C MET A 69 8.16 -6.18 10.97
N GLY A 70 8.87 -5.67 11.99
CA GLY A 70 8.27 -5.02 13.14
C GLY A 70 7.68 -3.66 12.75
N ILE A 71 6.36 -3.56 12.59
CA ILE A 71 5.71 -2.29 12.18
C ILE A 71 4.30 -2.14 12.78
N PHE A 72 3.92 -0.91 13.15
CA PHE A 72 2.55 -0.59 13.55
C PHE A 72 1.64 -0.45 12.32
N TYR A 73 0.36 -0.75 12.48
CA TYR A 73 -0.64 -0.74 11.40
C TYR A 73 -0.68 0.59 10.65
N GLU A 74 -0.70 1.70 11.40
CA GLU A 74 -0.78 3.06 10.89
C GLU A 74 0.45 3.37 10.04
N HIS A 75 1.63 3.01 10.53
CA HIS A 75 2.88 3.23 9.80
C HIS A 75 2.96 2.33 8.57
N ALA A 76 2.52 1.07 8.65
CA ALA A 76 2.51 0.16 7.51
C ALA A 76 1.64 0.71 6.38
N VAL A 77 0.41 1.13 6.67
CA VAL A 77 -0.52 1.62 5.64
C VAL A 77 -0.05 2.93 5.00
N ASN A 78 0.48 3.88 5.80
CA ASN A 78 1.07 5.12 5.26
C ASN A 78 2.30 4.84 4.39
N ARG A 79 3.20 3.97 4.86
CA ARG A 79 4.39 3.60 4.09
C ARG A 79 4.04 2.91 2.78
N ILE A 80 3.03 2.03 2.78
CA ILE A 80 2.53 1.39 1.56
C ILE A 80 2.05 2.45 0.56
N LEU A 81 1.26 3.45 1.01
CA LEU A 81 0.85 4.54 0.13
C LEU A 81 2.06 5.28 -0.45
N ASP A 82 3.00 5.72 0.39
CA ASP A 82 4.18 6.49 -0.04
C ASP A 82 5.02 5.73 -1.08
N ASP A 83 5.30 4.45 -0.82
CA ASP A 83 6.11 3.60 -1.70
C ASP A 83 5.40 3.38 -3.06
N LEU A 84 4.08 3.17 -3.05
CA LEU A 84 3.30 2.95 -4.27
C LEU A 84 3.11 4.22 -5.09
N VAL A 85 2.81 5.36 -4.44
CA VAL A 85 2.73 6.67 -5.09
C VAL A 85 4.07 7.02 -5.75
N ALA A 86 5.19 6.79 -5.06
CA ALA A 86 6.52 7.00 -5.61
C ALA A 86 6.87 6.04 -6.77
N SER A 87 6.16 4.91 -6.89
CA SER A 87 6.39 3.91 -7.93
C SER A 87 5.62 4.22 -9.22
N CYS A 88 4.32 4.55 -9.11
CA CYS A 88 3.45 4.72 -10.28
C CYS A 88 2.94 6.15 -10.53
N GLU A 89 3.17 7.10 -9.62
CA GLU A 89 2.79 8.52 -9.76
C GLU A 89 1.31 8.72 -10.18
N PRO A 90 0.35 8.09 -9.48
CA PRO A 90 -1.05 8.02 -9.91
C PRO A 90 -1.73 9.39 -9.83
N HIS A 91 -2.94 9.51 -10.38
CA HIS A 91 -3.77 10.69 -10.16
C HIS A 91 -4.31 10.76 -8.73
N GLU A 92 -4.75 9.61 -8.22
CA GLU A 92 -5.27 9.43 -6.87
C GLU A 92 -5.00 8.00 -6.41
N MET A 93 -4.84 7.81 -5.11
CA MET A 93 -4.67 6.49 -4.50
C MET A 93 -5.25 6.47 -3.09
N GLU A 94 -5.96 5.41 -2.75
CA GLU A 94 -6.42 5.08 -1.41
C GLU A 94 -5.83 3.72 -1.03
N VAL A 95 -5.22 3.64 0.16
CA VAL A 95 -4.79 2.38 0.77
C VAL A 95 -5.56 2.17 2.06
N ILE A 96 -6.20 1.01 2.17
CA ILE A 96 -6.95 0.59 3.35
C ILE A 96 -6.26 -0.66 3.93
N GLY A 97 -5.92 -0.61 5.21
CA GLY A 97 -5.52 -1.79 5.98
C GLY A 97 -6.60 -2.18 6.97
N GLU A 98 -7.08 -3.43 6.87
CA GLU A 98 -8.04 -4.03 7.80
C GLU A 98 -7.37 -5.17 8.56
N PHE A 99 -7.12 -4.96 9.85
CA PHE A 99 -6.31 -5.86 10.69
C PHE A 99 -7.18 -6.73 11.58
N SER A 100 -6.75 -7.98 11.77
CA SER A 100 -7.45 -8.97 12.57
C SER A 100 -7.58 -8.55 14.04
N THR A 101 -8.59 -9.12 14.70
CA THR A 101 -8.95 -8.76 16.08
C THR A 101 -7.83 -9.06 17.07
N ARG A 102 -7.45 -8.07 17.89
CA ARG A 102 -6.60 -8.21 19.07
C ARG A 102 -7.29 -7.64 20.29
N GLY A 103 -7.38 -8.42 21.36
CA GLY A 103 -8.07 -7.99 22.60
C GLY A 103 -9.54 -7.64 22.39
N GLY A 104 -10.22 -8.29 21.44
CA GLY A 104 -11.62 -8.00 21.10
C GLY A 104 -11.84 -6.79 20.17
N MET A 105 -10.77 -6.08 19.78
CA MET A 105 -10.84 -4.90 18.90
C MET A 105 -10.22 -5.20 17.54
N HIS A 106 -10.80 -4.65 16.48
CA HIS A 106 -10.20 -4.62 15.15
C HIS A 106 -9.81 -3.18 14.79
N SER A 107 -8.81 -3.01 13.94
CA SER A 107 -8.38 -1.70 13.46
C SER A 107 -8.51 -1.62 11.95
N ARG A 108 -9.04 -0.49 11.49
CA ARG A 108 -9.15 -0.14 10.07
C ARG A 108 -8.46 1.20 9.85
N VAL A 109 -7.38 1.19 9.07
CA VAL A 109 -6.59 2.39 8.74
C VAL A 109 -6.84 2.73 7.27
N VAL A 110 -7.10 4.00 6.99
CA VAL A 110 -7.28 4.51 5.63
C VAL A 110 -6.37 5.71 5.43
N VAL A 111 -5.65 5.72 4.31
CA VAL A 111 -4.83 6.85 3.88
C VAL A 111 -5.12 7.13 2.40
N ARG A 112 -5.08 8.40 2.01
CA ARG A 112 -5.37 8.87 0.65
C ARG A 112 -4.28 9.79 0.14
N TYR A 113 -4.12 9.77 -1.17
CA TYR A 113 -3.27 10.66 -1.94
C TYR A 113 -4.08 11.20 -3.12
N GLU A 114 -3.98 12.50 -3.37
CA GLU A 114 -4.45 13.14 -4.59
C GLU A 114 -3.33 14.01 -5.20
N LYS A 115 -3.10 13.87 -6.50
CA LYS A 115 -2.05 14.59 -7.23
C LYS A 115 -2.34 16.09 -7.24
N GLY A 116 -1.59 16.84 -6.44
CA GLY A 116 -1.74 18.29 -6.24
C GLY A 116 -1.88 18.72 -4.77
N GLU A 117 -2.12 17.79 -3.84
CA GLU A 117 -2.13 18.10 -2.40
C GLU A 117 -0.73 18.13 -1.78
N ALA A 118 0.23 17.38 -2.35
CA ALA A 118 1.60 17.26 -1.84
C ALA A 118 2.45 18.54 -1.94
N GLU A 119 2.00 19.57 -2.66
CA GLU A 119 2.72 20.85 -2.79
C GLU A 119 2.38 21.86 -1.67
N ARG A 120 1.51 21.50 -0.71
CA ARG A 120 1.05 22.40 0.38
C ARG A 120 1.60 22.09 1.77
N GLY A 121 2.64 21.24 1.87
CA GLY A 121 3.27 20.83 3.13
C GLY A 121 4.64 21.42 3.36
#